data_AF-A0A699XKW2-F1
#
_entry.id   AF-A0A699XKW2-F1
#
_cell.length_a   1.000
_cell.length_b   1.000
_cell.length_c   1.000
_cell.angle_alpha   90.00
_cell.angle_beta   90.00
_cell.angle_gamma   90.00
#
_symmetry.space_group_name_H-M   'P 1'
#
loop_
_entity.id
_entity.type
_entity.pdbx_description
1 polymer ?
#
loop_
_entity_poly.entity_id
_entity_poly.type
_entity_poly.pdbx_seq_one_letter_code
_entity_poly.pdbx_strand_id
1 'polypeptide(L)'
;FGLDRMDMNGIVITAQFRTSSGGQYAVSRAFNDKLKRLVDKSTDVRFAQTYPQLVMSPHNGQMLPMEEGDEQQPLPGKASVVNK
;
A
#
# COMPACT_ATOMS: atom_id res chain seq x y z
N PHE A 1 -11.00 10.52 19.95
CA PHE A 1 -10.04 11.14 19.03
C PHE A 1 -8.98 11.84 19.86
N GLY A 2 -7.71 11.71 19.52
CA GLY A 2 -6.61 12.36 20.25
C GLY A 2 -5.49 12.78 19.30
N LEU A 3 -4.76 13.83 19.70
CA LEU A 3 -3.49 14.22 19.08
C LEU A 3 -2.41 13.23 19.56
N ASP A 4 -1.77 12.56 18.62
CA ASP A 4 -0.70 11.58 18.89
C ASP A 4 0.67 12.26 18.91
N ARG A 5 0.98 13.05 17.88
CA ARG A 5 2.23 13.83 17.76
C ARG A 5 2.01 15.16 17.06
N MET A 6 2.82 16.14 17.42
CA MET A 6 2.88 17.45 16.77
C MET A 6 4.34 17.88 16.67
N ASP A 7 4.78 18.17 15.45
CA ASP A 7 6.13 18.65 15.15
C ASP A 7 6.10 19.60 13.95
N MET A 8 7.26 20.10 13.54
CA MET A 8 7.37 21.09 12.46
C MET A 8 6.87 20.56 11.11
N ASN A 9 6.77 19.24 10.92
CA ASN A 9 6.32 18.64 9.66
C ASN A 9 4.79 18.49 9.61
N GLY A 10 4.12 18.53 10.76
CA GLY A 10 2.67 18.42 10.86
C GLY A 10 2.20 17.80 12.16
N ILE A 11 0.95 17.33 12.13
CA ILE A 11 0.29 16.68 13.26
C ILE A 11 -0.19 15.29 12.86
N VAL A 12 -0.09 14.36 13.80
CA VAL A 12 -0.67 13.02 13.69
C VAL A 12 -1.87 12.96 14.63
N ILE A 13 -3.04 12.63 14.08
CA ILE A 13 -4.29 12.49 14.84
C ILE A 13 -4.72 11.03 14.77
N THR A 14 -4.90 10.42 15.93
CA THR A 14 -5.39 9.04 16.02
C THR A 14 -6.88 9.02 16.36
N ALA A 15 -7.65 8.36 15.50
CA ALA A 15 -9.05 8.07 15.68
C ALA A 15 -9.23 6.57 15.99
N GLN A 16 -9.98 6.24 17.04
CA GLN A 16 -10.32 4.85 17.38
C GLN A 16 -11.82 4.67 17.28
N PHE A 17 -12.23 3.58 16.61
CA PHE A 17 -13.63 3.25 16.39
C PHE A 17 -13.91 1.85 16.94
N ARG A 18 -15.04 1.70 17.62
CA ARG A 18 -15.62 0.38 17.89
C ARG A 18 -16.58 0.06 16.76
N THR A 19 -16.37 -1.09 16.12
CA THR A 19 -17.18 -1.53 14.97
C THR A 19 -17.85 -2.86 15.30
N SER A 20 -19.00 -3.12 14.66
CA SER A 20 -19.59 -4.46 14.64
C SER A 20 -18.67 -5.42 13.87
N SER A 21 -18.83 -6.73 14.08
CA SER A 21 -17.96 -7.74 13.45
C SER A 21 -17.85 -7.55 11.92
N GLY A 22 -16.63 -7.60 11.40
CA GLY A 22 -16.33 -7.41 9.97
C GLY A 22 -16.29 -5.95 9.47
N GLY A 23 -16.64 -4.95 10.29
CA GLY A 23 -16.79 -3.56 9.83
C GLY A 23 -15.53 -2.70 9.78
N GLN A 24 -14.36 -3.21 10.21
CA GLN A 24 -13.14 -2.41 10.39
C GLN A 24 -12.69 -1.73 9.09
N TYR A 25 -12.64 -2.49 7.99
CA TYR A 25 -12.24 -1.96 6.69
C TYR A 25 -13.25 -0.96 6.15
N ALA A 26 -14.55 -1.26 6.25
CA ALA A 26 -15.62 -0.38 5.79
C ALA A 26 -15.59 0.98 6.52
N VAL A 27 -15.40 0.95 7.84
CA VAL A 27 -15.29 2.16 8.66
C VAL A 27 -14.02 2.95 8.31
N SER A 28 -12.88 2.27 8.18
CA SER A 28 -11.61 2.92 7.79
C SER A 28 -11.71 3.61 6.43
N ARG A 29 -12.29 2.94 5.43
CA ARG A 29 -12.49 3.51 4.09
C ARG A 29 -13.41 4.72 4.12
N ALA A 30 -14.60 4.58 4.71
CA ALA A 30 -15.57 5.66 4.79
C ALA A 30 -15.05 6.87 5.59
N PHE A 31 -14.24 6.63 6.62
CA PHE A 31 -13.58 7.67 7.39
C PHE A 31 -12.57 8.43 6.54
N ASN A 32 -11.65 7.73 5.87
CA ASN A 32 -10.64 8.35 5.02
C ASN A 32 -11.26 9.13 3.84
N ASP A 33 -12.30 8.58 3.21
CA ASP A 33 -13.01 9.27 2.12
C ASP A 33 -13.64 10.57 2.59
N LYS A 34 -14.29 10.57 3.78
CA LYS A 34 -14.89 11.78 4.35
C LYS A 34 -13.83 12.78 4.80
N LEU A 35 -12.76 12.30 5.44
CA LEU A 35 -11.65 13.15 5.87
C LEU A 35 -11.00 13.83 4.67
N LYS A 36 -10.75 13.08 3.60
CA LYS A 36 -10.20 13.65 2.37
C LYS A 36 -11.10 14.72 1.79
N ARG A 37 -12.41 14.49 1.72
CA ARG A 37 -13.36 15.51 1.24
C ARG A 37 -13.39 16.76 2.12
N LEU A 38 -13.16 16.64 3.42
CA LEU A 38 -13.11 17.79 4.33
C LEU A 38 -11.80 18.58 4.18
N VAL A 39 -10.68 17.87 4.06
CA VAL A 39 -9.36 18.46 3.81
C VAL A 39 -9.33 19.16 2.45
N ASP A 40 -9.85 18.51 1.39
CA ASP A 40 -9.88 19.08 0.04
C ASP A 40 -10.73 20.37 -0.07
N LYS A 41 -11.68 20.60 0.85
CA LYS A 41 -12.49 21.82 0.92
C LYS A 41 -11.81 22.97 1.68
N SER A 42 -10.77 22.68 2.43
CA SER A 42 -10.14 23.63 3.34
C SER A 42 -8.81 24.08 2.74
N THR A 43 -8.51 25.38 2.78
CA THR A 43 -7.26 25.93 2.24
C THR A 43 -6.08 25.79 3.21
N ASP A 44 -6.38 25.70 4.52
CA ASP A 44 -5.38 25.77 5.59
C ASP A 44 -4.83 24.40 6.01
N VAL A 45 -5.48 23.32 5.59
CA VAL A 45 -5.08 21.95 5.94
C VAL A 45 -4.81 21.14 4.69
N ARG A 46 -3.70 20.41 4.71
CA ARG A 46 -3.32 19.48 3.63
C ARG A 46 -2.79 18.20 4.28
N PHE A 47 -2.97 17.08 3.59
CA PHE A 47 -2.34 15.84 4.05
C PHE A 47 -0.82 15.97 4.00
N ALA A 48 -0.15 15.38 4.99
CA ALA A 48 1.30 15.23 4.95
C ALA A 48 1.69 14.46 3.69
N GLN A 49 2.61 15.02 2.91
CA GLN A 49 3.10 14.39 1.70
C GLN A 49 4.05 13.25 2.11
N THR A 50 3.54 12.02 2.18
CA THR A 50 4.41 10.86 2.37
C THR A 50 5.12 10.59 1.04
N TYR A 51 6.42 10.86 0.96
CA TYR A 51 7.24 10.30 -0.11
C TYR A 51 7.09 8.77 -0.05
N PRO A 52 6.72 8.10 -1.15
CA PRO A 52 6.61 6.65 -1.14
C PRO A 52 7.97 6.07 -0.79
N GLN A 53 8.10 5.51 0.42
CA GLN A 53 9.26 4.73 0.77
C GLN A 53 9.13 3.40 0.02
N LEU A 54 10.03 3.15 -0.92
CA LEU A 54 10.07 1.91 -1.67
C LEU A 54 10.33 0.78 -0.65
N VAL A 55 9.27 0.08 -0.23
CA VAL A 55 9.40 -1.07 0.65
C VAL A 55 9.90 -2.22 -0.21
N MET A 56 11.21 -2.46 -0.23
CA MET A 56 11.77 -3.71 -0.73
C MET A 56 11.25 -4.84 0.16
N SER A 57 10.38 -5.69 -0.38
CA SER A 57 9.88 -6.88 0.31
C SER A 57 11.06 -7.77 0.73
N PRO A 58 11.19 -8.15 2.01
CA PRO A 58 12.26 -9.03 2.47
C PRO A 58 11.83 -10.50 2.36
N HIS A 59 11.82 -11.07 1.15
CA HIS A 59 11.74 -12.51 0.90
C HIS A 59 12.42 -12.76 -0.46
N ASN A 60 13.40 -13.66 -0.66
CA ASN A 60 13.84 -14.81 0.11
C ASN A 60 15.28 -15.13 -0.37
N GLY A 61 16.21 -15.40 0.54
CA GLY A 61 17.57 -15.77 0.16
C GLY A 61 17.60 -17.15 -0.51
N GLN A 62 17.84 -17.19 -1.82
CA GLN A 62 18.48 -18.31 -2.51
C GLN A 62 19.37 -17.74 -3.62
N MET A 63 20.68 -17.75 -3.38
CA MET A 63 21.67 -17.72 -4.47
C MET A 63 21.39 -18.93 -5.35
N LEU A 64 21.05 -18.70 -6.62
CA LEU A 64 21.26 -19.70 -7.65
C LEU A 64 22.72 -19.53 -8.10
N PRO A 65 23.59 -20.55 -7.98
CA PRO A 65 24.90 -20.50 -8.60
C PRO A 65 24.70 -20.29 -10.10
N MET A 66 25.31 -19.23 -10.61
CA MET A 66 25.41 -18.99 -12.04
C MET A 66 26.44 -20.00 -12.57
N GLU A 67 25.97 -21.15 -13.06
CA GLU A 67 26.80 -22.02 -13.90
C GLU A 67 26.54 -21.69 -15.36
N GLU A 68 27.59 -21.15 -15.97
CA GLU A 68 27.76 -20.82 -17.37
C GLU A 68 28.09 -22.10 -18.15
N GLY A 69 27.33 -22.42 -19.21
CA GLY A 69 27.77 -23.39 -20.24
C GLY A 69 26.76 -24.46 -20.67
N ASP A 70 26.39 -24.37 -21.95
CA ASP A 70 26.01 -25.44 -22.90
C ASP A 70 24.62 -26.11 -22.96
N GLU A 71 24.06 -25.98 -24.18
CA GLU A 71 23.21 -26.88 -24.98
C GLU A 71 21.80 -27.34 -24.53
N GLN A 72 20.81 -26.69 -25.17
CA GLN A 72 19.65 -27.25 -25.89
C GLN A 72 18.60 -28.19 -25.25
N GLN A 73 17.38 -27.61 -25.17
CA GLN A 73 16.03 -28.15 -25.53
C GLN A 73 15.25 -29.04 -24.54
N PRO A 74 13.89 -29.13 -24.62
CA PRO A 74 12.87 -28.24 -25.22
C PRO A 74 11.73 -27.84 -24.23
N LEU A 75 11.01 -26.75 -24.53
CA LEU A 75 9.81 -26.31 -23.78
C LEU A 75 8.57 -27.16 -24.12
N PRO A 76 7.78 -27.66 -23.14
CA PRO A 76 6.48 -28.23 -23.42
C PRO A 76 5.37 -27.16 -23.35
N GLY A 77 4.83 -26.82 -24.52
CA GLY A 77 3.38 -26.90 -24.78
C GLY A 77 2.41 -25.96 -24.04
N LYS A 78 2.12 -24.82 -24.68
CA LYS A 78 0.79 -24.27 -25.04
C LYS A 78 -0.35 -24.20 -23.99
N ALA A 79 -0.85 -22.98 -23.76
CA ALA A 79 -2.27 -22.66 -23.99
C ALA A 79 -2.45 -21.17 -24.34
N SER A 80 -2.92 -20.95 -25.57
CA SER A 80 -3.32 -19.69 -26.18
C SER A 80 -4.76 -19.37 -25.78
N VAL A 81 -5.07 -18.10 -25.47
CA VAL A 81 -6.37 -17.51 -25.83
C VAL A 81 -6.19 -16.01 -26.11
N VAL A 82 -6.45 -15.63 -27.37
CA VAL A 82 -6.65 -14.26 -27.86
C VAL A 82 -8.07 -13.83 -27.53
N ASN A 83 -8.28 -12.62 -27.01
CA ASN A 83 -9.59 -12.00 -26.97
C ASN A 83 -9.67 -10.82 -27.96
N LYS A 84 -10.72 -10.92 -28.78
CA LYS A 84 -11.12 -10.16 -29.96
C LYS A 84 -11.56 -8.72 -29.66
#